data_AF-A0A5N0VFL4-F1
#
_entry.id   AF-A0A5N0VFL4-F1
#
_cell.length_a   1.000
_cell.length_b   1.000
_cell.length_c   1.000
_cell.angle_alpha   90.00
_cell.angle_beta   90.00
_cell.angle_gamma   90.00
#
_symmetry.space_group_name_H-M   'P 1'
#
loop_
_entity.id
_entity.type
_entity.pdbx_description
1 polymer ?
#
loop_
_entity_poly.entity_id
_entity_poly.type
_entity_poly.pdbx_seq_one_letter_code
_entity_poly.pdbx_strand_id
1 'polypeptide(L)' 'MSETNYEFRVHGWLSEPLREAVREFSDVRMMHAPPETLIYGAISDEAHLHGMLTLLENLGLRIVSVHEIPALPEDSG' A
#
# COMPACT_ATOMS: atom_id res chain seq x y z
N MET A 1 19.89 -5.75 25.90
CA MET A 1 20.08 -5.66 24.44
C MET A 1 18.83 -4.98 23.90
N SER A 2 18.95 -3.94 23.07
CA SER A 2 17.79 -3.24 22.52
C SER A 2 17.22 -4.03 21.35
N GLU A 3 15.95 -4.41 21.43
CA GLU A 3 15.24 -5.03 20.32
C GLU A 3 15.06 -3.99 19.20
N THR A 4 15.27 -4.43 17.96
CA THR A 4 15.06 -3.60 16.77
C THR A 4 13.85 -4.16 16.03
N ASN A 5 12.83 -3.33 15.81
CA ASN A 5 11.60 -3.73 15.12
C ASN A 5 11.81 -3.63 13.61
N TYR A 6 11.28 -4.61 12.87
CA TYR A 6 11.37 -4.66 11.41
C TYR A 6 9.96 -4.81 10.80
N GLU A 7 9.67 -4.08 9.71
CA GLU A 7 8.45 -4.22 8.91
C GLU A 7 8.77 -5.01 7.63
N PHE A 8 7.99 -6.05 7.35
CA PHE A 8 8.13 -6.87 6.14
C PHE A 8 6.85 -6.76 5.31
N ARG A 9 6.88 -6.00 4.20
CA ARG A 9 5.78 -5.93 3.22
C ARG A 9 5.99 -6.98 2.14
N VAL A 10 5.07 -7.92 2.01
CA VAL A 10 5.18 -9.03 1.06
C VAL A 10 4.00 -9.03 0.10
N HIS A 11 4.28 -9.04 -1.21
CA HIS A 11 3.26 -9.13 -2.25
C HIS A 11 2.92 -10.61 -2.52
N GLY A 12 1.65 -10.98 -2.36
CA GLY A 12 1.19 -12.35 -2.62
C GLY A 12 0.01 -12.75 -1.74
N TRP A 13 -0.60 -13.90 -2.04
CA TRP A 13 -1.65 -14.46 -1.21
C TRP A 13 -1.03 -15.06 0.06
N LEU A 14 -1.57 -14.67 1.22
CA LEU A 14 -1.24 -15.32 2.50
C LEU A 14 -1.83 -16.73 2.54
N SER A 15 -1.18 -17.67 1.87
CA SER A 15 -1.54 -19.08 1.85
C SER A 15 -1.33 -19.72 3.23
N GLU A 16 -2.07 -20.78 3.53
CA GLU A 16 -1.97 -21.48 4.82
C GLU A 16 -0.54 -21.94 5.16
N PRO A 17 0.25 -22.51 4.24
CA PRO A 17 1.64 -22.89 4.52
C PRO A 17 2.54 -21.70 4.91
N LEU A 18 2.31 -20.52 4.32
CA LEU A 18 3.07 -19.31 4.67
C LEU A 18 2.69 -18.80 6.06
N ARG A 19 1.39 -18.86 6.41
CA ARG A 19 0.91 -18.48 7.74
C ARG A 19 1.54 -19.37 8.82
N GLU A 20 1.58 -20.68 8.60
CA GLU A 20 2.17 -21.63 9.55
C GLU A 20 3.68 -21.41 9.72
N ALA A 21 4.43 -21.19 8.62
CA ALA A 21 5.85 -20.89 8.70
C ALA A 21 6.16 -19.61 9.50
N VAL A 22 5.30 -18.58 9.44
CA VAL A 22 5.49 -17.34 10.21
C VAL A 22 5.08 -17.48 11.67
N ARG A 23 4.14 -18.38 12.00
CA ARG A 23 3.77 -18.68 13.41
C ARG A 23 4.91 -19.29 14.22
N GLU A 24 5.91 -19.90 13.58
CA GLU A 24 7.11 -20.41 14.26
C GLU A 24 7.93 -19.28 14.92
N PHE A 25 7.76 -18.03 14.48
CA PHE A 25 8.38 -16.86 15.06
C PHE A 25 7.41 -16.16 16.03
N SER A 26 7.58 -16.42 17.33
CA SER A 26 6.63 -16.00 18.37
C SER A 26 6.43 -14.48 18.50
N ASP A 27 7.40 -13.68 18.03
CA ASP A 27 7.38 -12.21 18.10
C ASP A 27 7.01 -11.55 16.76
N VAL A 28 6.62 -12.33 15.74
CA VAL A 28 6.27 -11.83 14.41
C VAL A 28 4.76 -11.77 14.25
N ARG A 29 4.28 -10.64 13.72
CA ARG A 29 2.87 -10.43 13.36
C ARG A 29 2.76 -10.32 11.85
N MET A 30 1.98 -11.22 11.24
CA MET A 30 1.68 -11.17 9.81
C MET A 30 0.39 -10.38 9.57
N MET A 31 0.45 -9.40 8.67
CA MET A 31 -0.71 -8.65 8.20
C MET A 31 -0.79 -8.76 6.67
N HIS A 32 -2.00 -8.89 6.12
CA HIS A 32 -2.19 -8.92 4.67
C HIS A 32 -2.02 -7.51 4.10
N ALA A 33 -1.09 -7.32 3.15
CA ALA A 33 -0.89 -6.07 2.43
C ALA A 33 -1.12 -6.30 0.91
N PRO A 34 -2.07 -5.60 0.25
CA PRO A 34 -2.33 -5.77 -1.17
C PRO A 34 -1.18 -5.21 -2.07
N PRO A 35 -1.07 -5.59 -3.37
CA PRO A 35 -0.30 -4.83 -4.36
C PRO A 35 -0.90 -3.43 -4.49
N GLU A 36 -0.30 -2.45 -3.84
CA GLU A 36 -0.75 -1.08 -3.99
C GLU A 36 0.07 -0.40 -5.09
N THR A 37 -0.61 0.08 -6.12
CA THR A 37 -0.03 1.04 -7.06
C THR A 37 -0.22 2.43 -6.45
N LEU A 38 0.88 3.07 -6.09
CA LEU A 38 0.85 4.44 -5.58
C LEU A 38 0.87 5.40 -6.77
N ILE A 39 -0.12 6.29 -6.82
CA ILE A 39 -0.24 7.31 -7.86
C ILE A 39 -0.17 8.67 -7.16
N TYR A 40 0.84 9.45 -7.51
CA TYR A 40 1.04 10.81 -7.02
C TYR A 40 0.60 11.80 -8.10
N GLY A 41 -0.16 12.83 -7.72
CA GLY A 41 -0.61 13.86 -8.63
C GLY A 41 -0.92 15.16 -7.90
N ALA A 42 -0.61 16.29 -8.54
CA ALA A 42 -1.05 17.59 -8.06
C ALA A 42 -2.54 17.76 -8.40
N ILE A 43 -3.38 17.86 -7.39
CA ILE A 43 -4.83 18.03 -7.53
C ILE A 43 -5.16 19.51 -7.31
N SER A 44 -5.74 20.14 -8.33
CA SER A 44 -5.99 21.60 -8.35
C SER A 44 -7.28 21.99 -7.62
N ASP A 45 -8.29 21.12 -7.70
CA ASP A 45 -9.64 21.33 -7.17
C ASP A 45 -10.39 20.00 -7.06
N GLU A 46 -11.61 20.05 -6.52
CA GLU A 46 -12.44 18.87 -6.30
C GLU A 46 -12.91 18.20 -7.61
N ALA A 47 -13.14 18.97 -8.68
CA ALA A 47 -13.54 18.41 -9.96
C ALA A 47 -12.39 17.61 -10.62
N HIS A 48 -11.16 18.11 -10.49
CA HIS A 48 -9.95 17.40 -10.90
C HIS A 48 -9.77 16.10 -10.10
N LEU A 49 -9.96 16.14 -8.77
CA LEU A 49 -9.92 14.91 -7.94
C LEU A 49 -10.94 13.88 -8.42
N HIS A 50 -12.19 14.31 -8.62
CA HIS A 50 -13.26 13.43 -9.05
C HIS A 50 -12.96 12.77 -10.41
N GLY A 51 -12.41 13.53 -11.36
CA GLY A 51 -11.98 13.01 -12.66
C GLY A 51 -10.91 11.92 -12.55
N MET A 52 -9.92 12.11 -11.66
CA MET A 52 -8.88 11.10 -11.41
C MET A 52 -9.48 9.81 -10.82
N LEU A 53 -10.39 9.93 -9.84
CA LEU A 53 -11.04 8.77 -9.23
C LEU A 53 -11.84 7.97 -10.26
N THR A 54 -12.68 8.65 -11.06
CA THR A 54 -13.47 8.01 -12.11
C THR A 54 -12.60 7.33 -13.17
N LEU A 55 -11.46 7.91 -13.53
CA LEU A 55 -10.53 7.29 -14.47
C LEU A 55 -9.98 5.95 -13.94
N LEU A 56 -9.51 5.93 -12.69
CA LEU A 56 -8.94 4.73 -12.08
C LEU A 56 -10.00 3.61 -11.96
N GLU A 57 -11.23 3.97 -11.59
CA GLU A 57 -12.35 3.04 -11.54
C GLU A 57 -12.70 2.48 -12.93
N ASN A 58 -12.75 3.33 -13.96
CA ASN A 58 -13.01 2.91 -15.35
C ASN A 58 -11.92 1.97 -15.91
N LEU A 59 -10.69 2.08 -15.41
CA LEU A 59 -9.58 1.18 -15.75
C LEU A 59 -9.63 -0.15 -14.99
N GLY A 60 -10.62 -0.36 -14.12
CA GLY A 60 -10.75 -1.55 -13.28
C GLY A 60 -9.77 -1.61 -12.12
N LEU A 61 -9.11 -0.49 -11.79
CA LEU A 61 -8.23 -0.40 -10.63
C LEU A 61 -9.09 -0.21 -9.37
N ARG A 62 -8.75 -0.96 -8.32
CA ARG A 62 -9.32 -0.75 -6.98
C ARG A 62 -8.44 0.25 -6.23
N ILE A 63 -9.01 1.41 -5.91
CA ILE A 63 -8.37 2.39 -5.04
C ILE A 63 -8.44 1.87 -3.59
N VAL A 64 -7.29 1.73 -2.93
CA VAL A 64 -7.20 1.20 -1.56
C VAL A 64 -7.13 2.33 -0.53
N SER A 65 -6.44 3.43 -0.85
CA SER A 65 -6.40 4.63 -0.02
C SER A 65 -6.11 5.87 -0.88
N VAL A 66 -6.61 7.02 -0.43
CA VAL A 66 -6.29 8.35 -0.96
C VAL A 66 -6.04 9.26 0.23
N HIS A 67 -4.91 9.95 0.27
CA HIS A 67 -4.60 10.93 1.29
C HIS A 67 -3.78 12.07 0.69
N GLU A 68 -3.99 13.27 1.20
CA GLU A 68 -3.12 14.40 0.90
C GLU A 68 -1.75 14.17 1.53
N ILE A 69 -0.70 14.54 0.81
CA ILE A 69 0.69 14.43 1.26
C ILE A 69 1.33 15.83 1.25
N PRO A 70 2.27 16.11 2.17
CA PRO A 70 2.82 17.46 2.35
C PRO A 70 3.58 17.98 1.12
N ALA A 71 4.10 17.08 0.29
CA ALA A 71 4.69 17.39 -1.02
C ALA A 71 4.66 16.13 -1.88
N LEU A 72 4.67 16.30 -3.21
CA LEU A 72 4.90 15.18 -4.13
C LEU A 72 6.30 14.60 -3.86
N PRO A 73 6.47 13.27 -3.85
CA PRO A 73 7.79 12.67 -3.71
C PRO A 73 8.68 13.13 -4.87
N GLU A 74 9.94 13.43 -4.58
CA GLU A 74 10.92 13.66 -5.64
C GLU A 74 11.04 12.37 -6.48
N ASP A 75 10.94 12.53 -7.80
CA ASP A 75 11.03 11.40 -8.72
C ASP A 75 12.42 10.78 -8.59
N SER A 76 12.49 9.66 -7.87
CA SER A 76 13.71 8.89 -7.69
C SER A 76 13.88 7.99 -8.91
N GLY A 77 14.13 8.62 -10.07
CA GLY A 77 14.37 7.94 -11.34
C GLY A 77 15.60 7.04 -11.32
#